data_AF-A0A2R6K0E5-F1
#
_entry.id   AF-A0A2R6K0E5-F1
#
_cell.length_a   1.000
_cell.length_b   1.000
_cell.length_c   1.000
_cell.angle_alpha   90.00
_cell.angle_beta   90.00
_cell.angle_gamma   90.00
#
_symmetry.space_group_name_H-M   'P 1'
#
loop_
_entity.id
_entity.type
_entity.pdbx_description
1 polymer ?
#
loop_
_entity_poly.entity_id
_entity_poly.type
_entity_poly.pdbx_seq_one_letter_code
_entity_poly.pdbx_strand_id
1 'polypeptide(L)'
;MTERPIPKGVSLDTLRDIVAGWAAVGAADEPQYTSDVAEATGISDAVGRQTRFLEAVDVLESEGQHHVLTEAGAPLAQALDSGATDEAREHATDLLGDWTVTDELYGLLRRNQVEREQLERHLAAITDHDHTNSRVSSGVGTLLDLYEWAGLLDRDDEDRCRIPEARRETKDEVAELRRELDAMRADLSDEIAAVRDETRETSEQVQRALERSVAAANEDIDATVDEAARGLVRAIVAAESGVEQALESRPTDGSPEEQAGEGADTEAEALTAEPESSDAVGDVDTDGGSSLDLLSGETDAVTVDRDTDTVRIEADGSTFELSPSGVEIIDAGEADGGESDEGSDAPAEAAAGRPSTSRAGEDAIALSLDLALDTDTDDVEDLVRGLRRALVDEMLSEED
;
A
#
# COMPACT_ATOMS: atom_id res chain seq x y z
N MET A 1 -20.19 -1.92 23.59
CA MET A 1 -20.02 -3.13 22.76
C MET A 1 -21.14 -3.09 21.74
N THR A 2 -20.83 -3.31 20.47
CA THR A 2 -21.82 -3.24 19.39
C THR A 2 -22.54 -4.59 19.32
N GLU A 3 -23.87 -4.59 19.29
CA GLU A 3 -24.69 -5.79 19.12
C GLU A 3 -24.21 -6.55 17.89
N ARG A 4 -23.75 -7.80 18.08
CA ARG A 4 -23.25 -8.63 16.99
C ARG A 4 -24.42 -9.40 16.38
N PRO A 5 -24.74 -9.21 15.09
CA PRO A 5 -25.89 -9.89 14.49
C PRO A 5 -25.76 -11.41 14.59
N ILE A 6 -26.89 -12.06 14.86
CA ILE A 6 -27.05 -13.52 14.83
C ILE A 6 -28.18 -13.87 13.85
N PRO A 7 -28.27 -15.12 13.36
CA PRO A 7 -29.42 -15.56 12.58
C PRO A 7 -30.73 -15.30 13.35
N LYS A 8 -31.81 -14.93 12.67
CA LYS A 8 -33.09 -14.56 13.32
C LYS A 8 -34.24 -15.41 12.80
N GLY A 9 -34.63 -16.42 13.59
CA GLY A 9 -35.86 -17.19 13.41
C GLY A 9 -35.92 -18.00 12.11
N VAL A 10 -34.78 -18.59 11.72
CA VAL A 10 -34.63 -19.49 10.57
C VAL A 10 -33.94 -20.77 11.04
N SER A 11 -34.11 -21.89 10.34
CA SER A 11 -33.30 -23.08 10.56
C SER A 11 -31.98 -22.99 9.79
N LEU A 12 -31.04 -23.89 10.07
CA LEU A 12 -29.80 -24.03 9.29
C LEU A 12 -30.08 -24.25 7.81
N ASP A 13 -31.02 -25.15 7.46
CA ASP A 13 -31.35 -25.45 6.06
C ASP A 13 -31.88 -24.19 5.36
N THR A 14 -32.80 -23.46 6.00
CA THR A 14 -33.32 -22.20 5.45
C THR A 14 -32.23 -21.14 5.31
N LEU A 15 -31.28 -21.05 6.25
CA LEU A 15 -30.14 -20.13 6.13
C LEU A 15 -29.27 -20.49 4.94
N ARG A 16 -29.00 -21.79 4.71
CA ARG A 16 -28.24 -22.28 3.55
C ARG A 16 -28.97 -22.03 2.23
N ASP A 17 -30.29 -22.23 2.19
CA ASP A 17 -31.12 -21.92 1.02
C ASP A 17 -31.07 -20.42 0.68
N ILE A 18 -31.07 -19.54 1.70
CA ILE A 18 -30.94 -18.09 1.50
C ILE A 18 -29.56 -17.75 0.91
N VAL A 19 -28.48 -18.34 1.43
CA VAL A 19 -27.12 -18.07 0.92
C VAL A 19 -26.96 -18.58 -0.52
N ALA A 20 -27.44 -19.79 -0.83
CA ALA A 20 -27.50 -20.29 -2.20
C ALA A 20 -28.30 -19.37 -3.13
N GLY A 21 -29.42 -18.84 -2.62
CA GLY A 21 -30.27 -17.91 -3.35
C GLY A 21 -29.56 -16.66 -3.86
N TRP A 22 -28.58 -16.14 -3.12
CA TRP A 22 -27.76 -15.00 -3.57
C TRP A 22 -26.91 -15.34 -4.80
N ALA A 23 -26.33 -16.54 -4.86
CA ALA A 23 -25.63 -16.99 -6.07
C ALA A 23 -26.60 -17.19 -7.24
N ALA A 24 -27.77 -17.76 -6.98
CA ALA A 24 -28.78 -18.03 -8.01
C ALA A 24 -29.30 -16.76 -8.72
N VAL A 25 -29.32 -15.62 -8.03
CA VAL A 25 -29.69 -14.32 -8.61
C VAL A 25 -28.51 -13.55 -9.22
N GLY A 26 -27.31 -14.12 -9.25
CA GLY A 26 -26.12 -13.47 -9.83
C GLY A 26 -25.48 -12.40 -8.95
N ALA A 27 -25.64 -12.49 -7.62
CA ALA A 27 -25.10 -11.48 -6.70
C ALA A 27 -23.56 -11.49 -6.57
N ALA A 28 -22.86 -12.40 -7.26
CA ALA A 28 -21.40 -12.40 -7.35
C ALA A 28 -20.89 -11.39 -8.39
N ASP A 29 -21.71 -11.06 -9.39
CA ASP A 29 -21.33 -10.19 -10.50
C ASP A 29 -21.93 -8.79 -10.35
N GLU A 30 -23.16 -8.69 -9.83
CA GLU A 30 -23.90 -7.43 -9.73
C GLU A 30 -24.66 -7.33 -8.39
N PRO A 31 -24.81 -6.14 -7.78
CA PRO A 31 -25.60 -5.96 -6.57
C PRO A 31 -27.09 -6.30 -6.78
N GLN A 32 -27.66 -7.13 -5.90
CA GLN A 32 -29.05 -7.60 -6.00
C GLN A 32 -29.93 -7.14 -4.84
N TYR A 33 -31.26 -7.08 -5.05
CA TYR A 33 -32.18 -6.81 -3.95
C TYR A 33 -32.50 -8.07 -3.16
N THR A 34 -32.76 -7.87 -1.87
CA THR A 34 -33.31 -8.94 -1.01
C THR A 34 -34.64 -9.51 -1.51
N SER A 35 -35.42 -8.74 -2.26
CA SER A 35 -36.67 -9.19 -2.90
C SER A 35 -36.44 -10.23 -3.99
N ASP A 36 -35.35 -10.10 -4.73
CA ASP A 36 -35.06 -10.97 -5.88
C ASP A 36 -34.66 -12.36 -5.37
N VAL A 37 -33.82 -12.39 -4.34
CA VAL A 37 -33.47 -13.63 -3.62
C VAL A 37 -34.70 -14.26 -2.97
N ALA A 38 -35.55 -13.44 -2.36
CA ALA A 38 -36.81 -13.89 -1.78
C ALA A 38 -37.75 -14.52 -2.83
N GLU A 39 -37.83 -13.96 -4.03
CA GLU A 39 -38.60 -14.52 -5.14
C GLU A 39 -37.98 -15.83 -5.65
N ALA A 40 -36.66 -15.85 -5.87
CA ALA A 40 -35.94 -17.02 -6.35
C ALA A 40 -36.03 -18.23 -5.40
N THR A 41 -35.94 -17.97 -4.09
CA THR A 41 -35.99 -19.02 -3.05
C THR A 41 -37.40 -19.33 -2.56
N GLY A 42 -38.36 -18.41 -2.74
CA GLY A 42 -39.68 -18.47 -2.13
C GLY A 42 -39.70 -18.13 -0.62
N ILE A 43 -38.64 -17.49 -0.11
CA ILE A 43 -38.43 -17.22 1.33
C ILE A 43 -38.49 -15.70 1.64
N SER A 44 -39.65 -15.05 1.40
CA SER A 44 -39.73 -13.58 1.46
C SER A 44 -39.29 -12.93 2.77
N ASP A 45 -39.94 -13.27 3.88
CA ASP A 45 -39.74 -12.52 5.12
C ASP A 45 -38.37 -12.80 5.79
N ALA A 46 -37.73 -13.91 5.46
CA ALA A 46 -36.55 -14.36 6.18
C ALA A 46 -35.24 -13.80 5.62
N VAL A 47 -35.14 -13.60 4.30
CA VAL A 47 -33.93 -13.10 3.62
C VAL A 47 -33.48 -11.78 4.22
N GLY A 48 -34.34 -10.77 4.23
CA GLY A 48 -34.00 -9.44 4.77
C GLY A 48 -33.70 -9.42 6.27
N ARG A 49 -34.10 -10.44 7.03
CA ARG A 49 -33.71 -10.57 8.45
C ARG A 49 -32.31 -11.15 8.63
N GLN A 50 -31.80 -11.89 7.65
CA GLN A 50 -30.49 -12.53 7.72
C GLN A 50 -29.38 -11.67 7.11
N THR A 51 -29.68 -10.68 6.27
CA THR A 51 -28.65 -9.85 5.59
C THR A 51 -27.62 -9.27 6.56
N ARG A 52 -28.04 -8.67 7.67
CA ARG A 52 -27.09 -8.16 8.69
C ARG A 52 -26.20 -9.23 9.31
N PHE A 53 -26.70 -10.46 9.43
CA PHE A 53 -25.88 -11.57 9.90
C PHE A 53 -24.88 -11.98 8.83
N LEU A 54 -25.33 -12.12 7.57
CA LEU A 54 -24.47 -12.45 6.44
C LEU A 54 -23.38 -11.39 6.20
N GLU A 55 -23.70 -10.11 6.35
CA GLU A 55 -22.72 -9.02 6.35
C GLU A 55 -21.73 -9.15 7.51
N ALA A 56 -22.20 -9.48 8.71
CA ALA A 56 -21.35 -9.59 9.88
C ALA A 56 -20.38 -10.79 9.84
N VAL A 57 -20.67 -11.81 9.02
CA VAL A 57 -19.79 -12.96 8.77
C VAL A 57 -19.12 -12.88 7.38
N ASP A 58 -19.13 -11.70 6.76
CA ASP A 58 -18.44 -11.40 5.51
C ASP A 58 -18.89 -12.26 4.31
N VAL A 59 -20.16 -12.69 4.30
CA VAL A 59 -20.78 -13.36 3.15
C VAL A 59 -21.33 -12.35 2.14
N LEU A 60 -21.84 -11.22 2.64
CA LEU A 60 -22.41 -10.15 1.83
C LEU A 60 -21.78 -8.81 2.19
N GLU A 61 -21.72 -7.92 1.21
CA GLU A 61 -21.47 -6.50 1.43
C GLU A 61 -22.70 -5.68 1.01
N SER A 62 -22.93 -4.56 1.69
CA SER A 62 -24.07 -3.68 1.40
C SER A 62 -23.67 -2.56 0.45
N GLU A 63 -24.41 -2.45 -0.65
CA GLU A 63 -24.31 -1.36 -1.62
C GLU A 63 -25.63 -0.57 -1.66
N GLY A 64 -25.78 0.33 -0.69
CA GLY A 64 -26.99 1.13 -0.52
C GLY A 64 -28.19 0.29 -0.08
N GLN A 65 -29.07 -0.04 -1.02
CA GLN A 65 -30.25 -0.92 -0.78
C GLN A 65 -30.07 -2.32 -1.35
N HIS A 66 -28.98 -2.53 -2.10
CA HIS A 66 -28.61 -3.81 -2.69
C HIS A 66 -27.53 -4.48 -1.84
N HIS A 67 -27.29 -5.74 -2.13
CA HIS A 67 -26.19 -6.49 -1.54
C HIS A 67 -25.48 -7.30 -2.63
N VAL A 68 -24.18 -7.44 -2.47
CA VAL A 68 -23.31 -8.21 -3.34
C VAL A 68 -22.64 -9.31 -2.50
N LEU A 69 -22.37 -10.46 -3.10
CA LEU A 69 -21.54 -11.50 -2.48
C LEU A 69 -20.10 -10.99 -2.43
N THR A 70 -19.46 -11.10 -1.27
CA THR A 70 -18.04 -10.80 -1.13
C THR A 70 -17.19 -11.83 -1.88
N GLU A 71 -15.91 -11.54 -2.10
CA GLU A 71 -14.97 -12.52 -2.66
C GLU A 71 -14.92 -13.82 -1.84
N ALA A 72 -15.08 -13.73 -0.52
CA ALA A 72 -15.10 -14.89 0.38
C ALA A 72 -16.48 -15.57 0.44
N GLY A 73 -17.57 -14.81 0.28
CA GLY A 73 -18.95 -15.29 0.32
C GLY A 73 -19.41 -15.98 -0.97
N ALA A 74 -18.94 -15.53 -2.13
CA ALA A 74 -19.34 -16.07 -3.43
C ALA A 74 -19.04 -17.58 -3.59
N PRO A 75 -17.84 -18.10 -3.23
CA PRO A 75 -17.56 -19.54 -3.27
C PRO A 75 -18.50 -20.36 -2.38
N LEU A 76 -18.82 -19.89 -1.17
CA LEU A 76 -19.79 -20.54 -0.28
C LEU A 76 -21.17 -20.62 -0.93
N ALA A 77 -21.67 -19.51 -1.46
CA ALA A 77 -22.99 -19.45 -2.08
C ALA A 77 -23.08 -20.35 -3.32
N GLN A 78 -22.05 -20.37 -4.17
CA GLN A 78 -21.99 -21.21 -5.36
C GLN A 78 -21.89 -22.71 -5.01
N ALA A 79 -21.12 -23.08 -3.99
CA ALA A 79 -21.03 -24.46 -3.52
C ALA A 79 -22.37 -24.94 -2.95
N LEU A 80 -23.12 -24.08 -2.25
CA LEU A 80 -24.46 -24.40 -1.77
C LEU A 80 -25.47 -24.57 -2.93
N ASP A 81 -25.46 -23.68 -3.91
CA ASP A 81 -26.34 -23.74 -5.09
C ASP A 81 -26.11 -25.00 -5.94
N SER A 82 -24.84 -25.37 -6.15
CA SER A 82 -24.45 -26.58 -6.88
C SER A 82 -24.60 -27.88 -6.07
N GLY A 83 -24.90 -27.80 -4.78
CA GLY A 83 -25.02 -28.94 -3.87
C GLY A 83 -23.68 -29.56 -3.44
N ALA A 84 -22.55 -28.88 -3.70
CA ALA A 84 -21.21 -29.27 -3.28
C ALA A 84 -21.03 -29.08 -1.76
N THR A 85 -21.64 -29.96 -0.97
CA THR A 85 -21.76 -29.80 0.49
C THR A 85 -20.41 -29.77 1.22
N ASP A 86 -19.42 -30.53 0.76
CA ASP A 86 -18.11 -30.57 1.42
C ASP A 86 -17.31 -29.29 1.14
N GLU A 87 -17.34 -28.77 -0.09
CA GLU A 87 -16.75 -27.47 -0.45
C GLU A 87 -17.45 -26.31 0.29
N ALA A 88 -18.78 -26.33 0.35
CA ALA A 88 -19.55 -25.35 1.09
C ALA A 88 -19.19 -25.34 2.59
N ARG A 89 -18.93 -26.52 3.17
CA ARG A 89 -18.47 -26.60 4.56
C ARG A 89 -17.10 -25.98 4.73
N GLU A 90 -16.15 -26.27 3.85
CA GLU A 90 -14.81 -25.69 3.89
C GLU A 90 -14.89 -24.15 3.88
N HIS A 91 -15.58 -23.56 2.91
CA HIS A 91 -15.76 -22.11 2.83
C HIS A 91 -16.47 -21.52 4.05
N ALA A 92 -17.51 -22.18 4.56
CA ALA A 92 -18.17 -21.74 5.78
C ALA A 92 -17.26 -21.82 7.01
N THR A 93 -16.35 -22.79 7.03
CA THR A 93 -15.38 -22.96 8.12
C THR A 93 -14.41 -21.77 8.16
N ASP A 94 -13.98 -21.29 7.00
CA ASP A 94 -13.05 -20.17 6.89
C ASP A 94 -13.75 -18.85 7.29
N LEU A 95 -14.89 -18.54 6.67
CA LEU A 95 -15.69 -17.34 6.97
C LEU A 95 -16.05 -17.23 8.46
N LEU A 96 -16.56 -18.32 9.04
CA LEU A 96 -16.92 -18.34 10.46
C LEU A 96 -15.67 -18.43 11.35
N GLY A 97 -14.59 -19.06 10.90
CA GLY A 97 -13.35 -19.19 11.64
C GLY A 97 -12.72 -17.84 11.97
N ASP A 98 -12.80 -16.90 11.03
CA ASP A 98 -12.25 -15.55 11.17
C ASP A 98 -13.20 -14.58 11.89
N TRP A 99 -14.43 -14.99 12.14
CA TRP A 99 -15.40 -14.18 12.85
C TRP A 99 -15.03 -14.04 14.34
N THR A 100 -14.98 -12.80 14.84
CA THR A 100 -14.56 -12.49 16.23
C THR A 100 -15.34 -13.24 17.31
N VAL A 101 -16.60 -13.60 17.06
CA VAL A 101 -17.43 -14.39 17.99
C VAL A 101 -16.87 -15.81 18.16
N THR A 102 -16.32 -16.39 17.10
CA THR A 102 -15.74 -17.74 17.09
C THR A 102 -14.51 -17.81 17.99
N ASP A 103 -13.67 -16.78 17.96
CA ASP A 103 -12.51 -16.70 18.85
C ASP A 103 -12.90 -16.63 20.34
N GLU A 104 -13.92 -15.84 20.67
CA GLU A 104 -14.44 -15.75 22.04
C GLU A 104 -15.07 -17.08 22.49
N LEU A 105 -15.85 -17.71 21.61
CA LEU A 105 -16.43 -19.03 21.83
C LEU A 105 -15.34 -20.10 22.04
N TYR A 106 -14.28 -20.07 21.25
CA TYR A 106 -13.15 -20.99 21.40
C TYR A 106 -12.37 -20.73 22.69
N GLY A 107 -12.27 -19.48 23.14
CA GLY A 107 -11.74 -19.13 24.46
C GLY A 107 -12.47 -19.86 25.60
N LEU A 108 -13.80 -19.95 25.51
CA LEU A 108 -14.65 -20.68 26.47
C LEU A 108 -14.43 -22.20 26.42
N LEU A 109 -14.32 -22.76 25.21
CA LEU A 109 -14.27 -24.21 24.96
C LEU A 109 -12.85 -24.81 24.95
N ARG A 110 -11.80 -23.98 25.09
CA ARG A 110 -10.39 -24.38 24.94
C ARG A 110 -9.99 -25.64 25.73
N ARG A 111 -10.63 -25.91 26.87
CA ARG A 111 -10.42 -27.11 27.70
C ARG A 111 -11.70 -27.69 28.30
N ASN A 112 -12.85 -27.20 27.85
CA ASN A 112 -14.13 -27.54 28.46
C ASN A 112 -15.05 -28.14 27.39
N GLN A 113 -15.87 -29.08 27.83
CA GLN A 113 -17.09 -29.46 27.13
C GLN A 113 -18.23 -28.75 27.85
N VAL A 114 -19.14 -28.16 27.08
CA VAL A 114 -20.23 -27.36 27.63
C VAL A 114 -21.54 -27.90 27.06
N GLU A 115 -22.51 -28.15 27.94
CA GLU A 115 -23.88 -28.50 27.55
C GLU A 115 -24.43 -27.48 26.55
N ARG A 116 -25.09 -27.93 25.48
CA ARG A 116 -25.60 -27.06 24.41
C ARG A 116 -26.42 -25.88 24.95
N GLU A 117 -27.36 -26.13 25.85
CA GLU A 117 -28.23 -25.09 26.44
C GLU A 117 -27.46 -24.08 27.31
N GLN A 118 -26.32 -24.49 27.88
CA GLN A 118 -25.41 -23.57 28.56
C GLN A 118 -24.59 -22.77 27.55
N LEU A 119 -24.14 -23.41 26.47
CA LEU A 119 -23.40 -22.76 25.39
C LEU A 119 -24.25 -21.71 24.69
N GLU A 120 -25.54 -21.98 24.44
CA GLU A 120 -26.49 -21.02 23.87
C GLU A 120 -26.58 -19.75 24.74
N ARG A 121 -26.67 -19.89 26.07
CA ARG A 121 -26.66 -18.75 27.00
C ARG A 121 -25.36 -17.96 26.95
N HIS A 122 -24.23 -18.64 26.84
CA HIS A 122 -22.93 -17.96 26.71
C HIS A 122 -22.79 -17.24 25.37
N LEU A 123 -23.22 -17.88 24.27
CA LEU A 123 -23.15 -17.30 22.94
C LEU A 123 -24.09 -16.09 22.79
N ALA A 124 -25.28 -16.14 23.38
CA ALA A 124 -26.16 -14.97 23.49
C ALA A 124 -25.49 -13.81 24.24
N ALA A 125 -24.78 -14.10 25.33
CA ALA A 125 -24.04 -13.06 26.07
C ALA A 125 -22.85 -12.50 25.27
N ILE A 126 -22.10 -13.34 24.55
CA ILE A 126 -20.99 -12.94 23.66
C ILE A 126 -21.47 -12.03 22.52
N THR A 127 -22.69 -12.26 22.05
CA THR A 127 -23.29 -11.51 20.94
C THR A 127 -24.14 -10.32 21.40
N ASP A 128 -24.24 -10.08 22.72
CA ASP A 128 -25.02 -9.02 23.37
C ASP A 128 -26.54 -9.11 23.14
N HIS A 129 -27.10 -10.34 23.20
CA HIS A 129 -28.54 -10.59 23.07
C HIS A 129 -29.17 -11.20 24.33
N ASP A 130 -30.46 -10.92 24.51
CA ASP A 130 -31.27 -11.52 25.58
C ASP A 130 -31.75 -12.93 25.18
N HIS A 131 -31.12 -13.96 25.75
CA HIS A 131 -31.47 -15.36 25.53
C HIS A 131 -32.90 -15.72 25.95
N THR A 132 -33.57 -14.93 26.80
CA THR A 132 -34.97 -15.19 27.19
C THR A 132 -35.96 -14.91 26.04
N ASN A 133 -35.52 -14.17 25.01
CA ASN A 133 -36.28 -13.97 23.80
C ASN A 133 -36.22 -15.22 22.91
N SER A 134 -37.38 -15.81 22.61
CA SER A 134 -37.47 -17.04 21.82
C SER A 134 -36.86 -16.92 20.41
N ARG A 135 -36.91 -15.72 19.79
CA ARG A 135 -36.27 -15.50 18.49
C ARG A 135 -34.75 -15.49 18.58
N VAL A 136 -34.20 -14.93 19.66
CA VAL A 136 -32.76 -14.94 19.93
C VAL A 136 -32.30 -16.36 20.22
N SER A 137 -32.98 -17.09 21.12
CA SER A 137 -32.64 -18.48 21.43
C SER A 137 -32.66 -19.38 20.18
N SER A 138 -33.69 -19.26 19.33
CA SER A 138 -33.73 -19.95 18.03
C SER A 138 -32.58 -19.55 17.10
N GLY A 139 -32.23 -18.27 17.08
CA GLY A 139 -31.11 -17.74 16.28
C GLY A 139 -29.75 -18.26 16.72
N VAL A 140 -29.51 -18.25 18.03
CA VAL A 140 -28.31 -18.79 18.66
C VAL A 140 -28.21 -20.31 18.43
N GLY A 141 -29.31 -21.04 18.56
CA GLY A 141 -29.35 -22.46 18.24
C GLY A 141 -28.98 -22.74 16.79
N THR A 142 -29.47 -21.91 15.86
CA THR A 142 -29.13 -22.01 14.43
C THR A 142 -27.67 -21.70 14.16
N LEU A 143 -27.10 -20.73 14.88
CA LEU A 143 -25.67 -20.43 14.79
C LEU A 143 -24.82 -21.59 15.32
N LEU A 144 -25.24 -22.26 16.40
CA LEU A 144 -24.55 -23.47 16.87
C LEU A 144 -24.67 -24.63 15.86
N ASP A 145 -25.84 -24.80 15.24
CA ASP A 145 -26.02 -25.80 14.17
C ASP A 145 -25.13 -25.48 12.97
N LEU A 146 -24.96 -24.19 12.63
CA LEU A 146 -24.05 -23.74 11.58
C LEU A 146 -22.58 -24.05 11.93
N TYR A 147 -22.15 -23.78 13.17
CA TYR A 147 -20.82 -24.15 13.64
C TYR A 147 -20.58 -25.67 13.64
N GLU A 148 -21.58 -26.47 14.03
CA GLU A 148 -21.51 -27.94 13.97
C GLU A 148 -21.42 -28.41 12.52
N TRP A 149 -22.25 -27.86 11.63
CA TRP A 149 -22.24 -28.20 10.21
C TRP A 149 -20.93 -27.84 9.51
N ALA A 150 -20.34 -26.68 9.83
CA ALA A 150 -19.03 -26.25 9.33
C ALA A 150 -17.86 -26.98 10.00
N GLY A 151 -18.09 -27.89 10.96
CA GLY A 151 -16.99 -28.58 11.64
C GLY A 151 -16.13 -27.67 12.53
N LEU A 152 -16.68 -26.54 12.97
CA LEU A 152 -16.08 -25.66 13.98
C LEU A 152 -16.42 -26.12 15.41
N LEU A 153 -17.49 -26.91 15.56
CA LEU A 153 -17.89 -27.56 16.81
C LEU A 153 -18.20 -29.04 16.57
N ASP A 154 -17.81 -29.86 17.54
CA ASP A 154 -18.30 -31.23 17.67
C ASP A 154 -19.33 -31.28 18.79
N ARG A 155 -20.33 -32.14 18.61
CA ARG A 155 -21.28 -32.52 19.65
C ARG A 155 -21.10 -34.00 20.02
N ASP A 156 -21.04 -34.29 21.31
CA ASP A 156 -21.00 -35.67 21.81
C ASP A 156 -22.40 -36.29 21.99
N ASP A 157 -22.45 -37.57 22.35
CA ASP A 157 -23.70 -38.31 22.58
C ASP A 157 -24.54 -37.75 23.75
N GLU A 158 -23.96 -36.90 24.60
CA GLU A 158 -24.59 -36.25 25.75
C GLU A 158 -25.00 -34.79 25.44
N ASP A 159 -25.02 -34.38 24.16
CA ASP A 159 -25.35 -33.02 23.69
C ASP A 159 -24.40 -31.94 24.23
N ARG A 160 -23.16 -32.31 24.56
CA ARG A 160 -22.11 -31.37 24.96
C ARG A 160 -21.27 -30.98 23.77
N CYS A 161 -21.08 -29.68 23.62
CA CYS A 161 -20.31 -29.07 22.55
C CYS A 161 -18.83 -28.94 22.96
N ARG A 162 -17.93 -29.20 22.00
CA ARG A 162 -16.48 -29.07 22.16
C ARG A 162 -15.82 -28.63 20.85
N ILE A 163 -14.62 -28.08 20.94
CA ILE A 163 -13.77 -27.86 19.75
C ILE A 163 -13.30 -29.24 19.23
N PRO A 164 -13.44 -29.54 17.93
CA PRO A 164 -12.92 -30.76 17.33
C PRO A 164 -11.41 -30.93 17.56
N GLU A 165 -10.95 -32.17 17.72
CA GLU A 165 -9.53 -32.45 18.04
C GLU A 165 -8.59 -31.96 16.94
N ALA A 166 -8.94 -32.19 15.67
CA ALA A 166 -8.17 -31.73 14.52
C ALA A 166 -7.89 -30.21 14.56
N ARG A 167 -8.88 -29.39 14.98
CA ARG A 167 -8.73 -27.93 15.10
C ARG A 167 -7.87 -27.52 16.30
N ARG A 168 -7.86 -28.32 17.38
CA ARG A 168 -6.97 -28.06 18.53
C ARG A 168 -5.51 -28.27 18.14
N GLU A 169 -5.22 -29.35 17.44
CA GLU A 169 -3.86 -29.67 16.97
C GLU A 169 -3.33 -28.56 16.05
N THR A 170 -4.11 -28.16 15.04
CA THR A 170 -3.70 -27.07 14.13
C THR A 170 -3.48 -25.74 14.85
N LYS A 171 -4.33 -25.36 15.82
CA LYS A 171 -4.17 -24.09 16.54
C LYS A 171 -2.95 -24.10 17.47
N ASP A 172 -2.65 -25.24 18.09
CA ASP A 172 -1.46 -25.38 18.93
C ASP A 172 -0.18 -25.42 18.08
N GLU A 173 -0.19 -26.06 16.91
CA GLU A 173 0.89 -26.04 15.91
C GLU A 173 1.16 -24.62 15.39
N VAL A 174 0.12 -23.88 14.99
CA VAL A 174 0.26 -22.48 14.56
C VAL A 174 0.83 -21.61 15.69
N ALA A 175 0.41 -21.84 16.93
CA ALA A 175 0.97 -21.12 18.07
C ALA A 175 2.44 -21.49 18.34
N GLU A 176 2.85 -22.72 18.08
CA GLU A 176 4.25 -23.16 18.15
C GLU A 176 5.08 -22.52 17.05
N LEU A 177 4.62 -22.58 15.79
CA LEU A 177 5.27 -21.94 14.64
C LEU A 177 5.41 -20.42 14.81
N ARG A 178 4.41 -19.74 15.38
CA ARG A 178 4.51 -18.31 15.71
C ARG A 178 5.61 -18.03 16.74
N ARG A 179 5.73 -18.86 17.78
CA ARG A 179 6.81 -18.72 18.77
C ARG A 179 8.18 -18.99 18.15
N GLU A 180 8.28 -19.95 17.24
CA GLU A 180 9.50 -20.24 16.50
C GLU A 180 9.87 -19.07 15.57
N LEU A 181 8.90 -18.50 14.86
CA LEU A 181 9.10 -17.32 14.01
C LEU A 181 9.55 -16.10 14.81
N ASP A 182 8.92 -15.84 15.97
CA ASP A 182 9.32 -14.75 16.86
C ASP A 182 10.74 -14.96 17.40
N ALA A 183 11.12 -16.20 17.71
CA ALA A 183 12.48 -16.53 18.12
C ALA A 183 13.49 -16.33 16.97
N MET A 184 13.18 -16.76 15.75
CA MET A 184 14.02 -16.54 14.57
C MET A 184 14.14 -15.04 14.26
N ARG A 185 13.07 -14.27 14.42
CA ARG A 185 13.09 -12.82 14.21
C ARG A 185 13.97 -12.10 15.23
N ALA A 186 13.95 -12.54 16.49
CA ALA A 186 14.83 -12.01 17.53
C ALA A 186 16.30 -12.32 17.22
N ASP A 187 16.62 -13.56 16.84
CA ASP A 187 17.99 -13.99 16.48
C ASP A 187 18.53 -13.21 15.27
N LEU A 188 17.71 -13.06 14.22
CA LEU A 188 18.08 -12.26 13.05
C LEU A 188 18.28 -10.77 13.40
N SER A 189 17.46 -10.23 14.31
CA SER A 189 17.62 -8.85 14.77
C SER A 189 18.95 -8.65 15.52
N ASP A 190 19.35 -9.63 16.33
CA ASP A 190 20.63 -9.60 17.05
C ASP A 190 21.82 -9.75 16.08
N GLU A 191 21.70 -10.59 15.04
CA GLU A 191 22.72 -10.72 13.99
C GLU A 191 22.89 -9.43 13.18
N ILE A 192 21.79 -8.77 12.79
CA ILE A 192 21.83 -7.47 12.10
C ILE A 192 22.50 -6.41 12.97
N ALA A 193 22.23 -6.40 14.29
CA ALA A 193 22.87 -5.48 15.21
C ALA A 193 24.39 -5.71 15.28
N ALA A 194 24.83 -6.97 15.35
CA ALA A 194 26.24 -7.33 15.36
C ALA A 194 26.97 -6.90 14.06
N VAL A 195 26.38 -7.17 12.90
CA VAL A 195 26.94 -6.74 11.60
C VAL A 195 27.03 -5.23 11.49
N ARG A 196 26.03 -4.50 12.02
CA ARG A 196 26.04 -3.04 12.04
C ARG A 196 27.16 -2.49 12.92
N ASP A 197 27.38 -3.08 14.09
CA ASP A 197 28.46 -2.68 14.99
C ASP A 197 29.84 -2.96 14.38
N GLU A 198 30.03 -4.12 13.73
CA GLU A 198 31.26 -4.45 13.00
C GLU A 198 31.50 -3.49 11.82
N THR A 199 30.45 -3.17 11.06
CA THR A 199 30.53 -2.22 9.94
C THR A 199 30.89 -0.82 10.44
N ARG A 200 30.30 -0.39 11.56
CA ARG A 200 30.63 0.87 12.21
C ARG A 200 32.10 0.90 12.65
N GLU A 201 32.57 -0.16 13.32
CA GLU A 201 33.96 -0.24 13.75
C GLU A 201 34.92 -0.18 12.54
N THR A 202 34.62 -0.93 11.49
CA THR A 202 35.40 -0.93 10.25
C THR A 202 35.43 0.45 9.60
N SER A 203 34.29 1.14 9.54
CA SER A 203 34.20 2.51 9.03
C SER A 203 35.04 3.48 9.86
N GLU A 204 35.01 3.39 11.20
CA GLU A 204 35.83 4.23 12.07
C GLU A 204 37.33 3.92 11.90
N GLN A 205 37.70 2.66 11.67
CA GLN A 205 39.09 2.29 11.38
C GLN A 205 39.57 2.88 10.04
N VAL A 206 38.74 2.81 8.99
CA VAL A 206 39.02 3.41 7.68
C VAL A 206 39.15 4.93 7.80
N GLN A 207 38.24 5.59 8.51
CA GLN A 207 38.31 7.04 8.75
C GLN A 207 39.61 7.43 9.45
N ARG A 208 39.98 6.73 10.53
CA ARG A 208 41.24 7.00 11.25
C ARG A 208 42.48 6.74 10.37
N ALA A 209 42.41 5.79 9.44
CA ALA A 209 43.50 5.54 8.49
C ALA A 209 43.60 6.65 7.44
N LEU A 210 42.45 7.13 6.94
CA LEU A 210 42.36 8.25 6.01
C LEU A 210 42.88 9.54 6.65
N GLU A 211 42.45 9.88 7.86
CA GLU A 211 42.93 11.05 8.62
C GLU A 211 44.45 11.02 8.80
N ARG A 212 45.02 9.86 9.12
CA ARG A 212 46.48 9.67 9.21
C ARG A 212 47.17 9.86 7.85
N SER A 213 46.60 9.35 6.78
CA SER A 213 47.14 9.50 5.43
C SER A 213 47.11 10.96 4.96
N VAL A 214 46.02 11.68 5.23
CA VAL A 214 45.86 13.10 4.89
C VAL A 214 46.85 13.95 5.71
N ALA A 215 47.01 13.67 7.00
CA ALA A 215 47.97 14.37 7.83
C ALA A 215 49.41 14.21 7.32
N ALA A 216 49.80 12.98 6.94
CA ALA A 216 51.13 12.72 6.36
C ALA A 216 51.31 13.43 5.01
N ALA A 217 50.31 13.39 4.13
CA ALA A 217 50.37 14.08 2.85
C ALA A 217 50.49 15.61 3.01
N ASN A 218 49.79 16.21 3.98
CA ASN A 218 49.92 17.63 4.27
C ASN A 218 51.31 18.00 4.80
N GLU A 219 51.93 17.15 5.64
CA GLU A 219 53.30 17.36 6.10
C GLU A 219 54.32 17.32 4.94
N ASP A 220 54.14 16.39 3.99
CA ASP A 220 54.95 16.32 2.77
C ASP A 220 54.76 17.56 1.88
N ILE A 221 53.51 18.02 1.71
CA ILE A 221 53.19 19.26 0.97
C ILE A 221 53.88 20.46 1.62
N ASP A 222 53.75 20.63 2.94
CA ASP A 222 54.38 21.73 3.66
C ASP A 222 55.90 21.70 3.50
N ALA A 223 56.52 20.51 3.58
CA ALA A 223 57.96 20.36 3.36
C ALA A 223 58.41 20.76 1.94
N THR A 224 57.64 20.36 0.92
CA THR A 224 57.94 20.72 -0.49
C THR A 224 57.75 22.22 -0.76
N VAL A 225 56.71 22.84 -0.17
CA VAL A 225 56.47 24.29 -0.25
C VAL A 225 57.62 25.05 0.42
N ASP A 226 58.06 24.60 1.59
CA ASP A 226 59.20 25.20 2.31
C ASP A 226 60.50 25.11 1.51
N GLU A 227 60.76 23.97 0.87
CA GLU A 227 61.93 23.79 0.01
C GLU A 227 61.87 24.69 -1.24
N ALA A 228 60.69 24.76 -1.90
CA ALA A 228 60.46 25.63 -3.04
C ALA A 228 60.65 27.11 -2.66
N ALA A 229 60.13 27.54 -1.51
CA ALA A 229 60.30 28.90 -1.00
C ALA A 229 61.79 29.22 -0.75
N ARG A 230 62.54 28.31 -0.13
CA ARG A 230 64.01 28.46 0.05
C ARG A 230 64.76 28.46 -1.30
N GLY A 231 64.27 27.74 -2.29
CA GLY A 231 64.76 27.78 -3.67
C GLY A 231 64.56 29.15 -4.32
N LEU A 232 63.36 29.70 -4.22
CA LEU A 232 63.00 31.02 -4.75
C LEU A 232 63.85 32.13 -4.12
N VAL A 233 63.99 32.13 -2.79
CA VAL A 233 64.82 33.12 -2.08
C VAL A 233 66.27 33.08 -2.57
N ARG A 234 66.83 31.88 -2.76
CA ARG A 234 68.20 31.74 -3.32
C ARG A 234 68.30 32.28 -4.75
N ALA A 235 67.28 32.04 -5.59
CA ALA A 235 67.24 32.56 -6.94
C ALA A 235 67.14 34.09 -6.99
N ILE A 236 66.32 34.69 -6.12
CA ILE A 236 66.19 36.16 -5.98
C ILE A 236 67.54 36.76 -5.56
N VAL A 237 68.18 36.23 -4.52
CA VAL A 237 69.50 36.73 -4.05
C VAL A 237 70.58 36.60 -5.13
N ALA A 238 70.57 35.50 -5.90
CA ALA A 238 71.49 35.32 -7.02
C ALA A 238 71.21 36.32 -8.17
N ALA A 239 69.93 36.58 -8.47
CA ALA A 239 69.54 37.57 -9.47
C ALA A 239 69.95 38.99 -9.05
N GLU A 240 69.72 39.39 -7.79
CA GLU A 240 70.17 40.68 -7.24
C GLU A 240 71.69 40.83 -7.35
N SER A 241 72.45 39.80 -6.97
CA SER A 241 73.91 39.78 -7.09
C SER A 241 74.38 39.88 -8.56
N GLY A 242 73.66 39.24 -9.48
CA GLY A 242 73.92 39.32 -10.92
C GLY A 242 73.62 40.70 -11.50
N VAL A 243 72.56 41.37 -11.04
CA VAL A 243 72.21 42.75 -11.42
C VAL A 243 73.29 43.72 -10.94
N GLU A 244 73.80 43.55 -9.72
CA GLU A 244 74.92 44.38 -9.21
C GLU A 244 76.20 44.17 -10.04
N GLN A 245 76.57 42.93 -10.37
CA GLN A 245 77.73 42.67 -11.25
C GLN A 245 77.55 43.23 -12.67
N ALA A 246 76.32 43.18 -13.21
CA ALA A 246 76.01 43.75 -14.52
C ALA A 246 76.04 45.29 -14.52
N LEU A 247 75.70 45.93 -13.39
CA LEU A 247 75.80 47.38 -13.20
C LEU A 247 77.26 47.84 -13.00
N GLU A 248 78.12 47.04 -12.35
CA GLU A 248 79.56 47.31 -12.24
C GLU A 248 80.33 47.04 -13.54
N SER A 249 79.85 46.12 -14.37
CA SER A 249 80.46 45.76 -15.66
C SER A 249 80.02 46.66 -16.82
N ARG A 250 79.34 47.79 -16.55
CA ARG A 250 78.83 48.68 -17.59
C ARG A 250 79.92 49.66 -18.03
N PRO A 251 80.54 49.48 -19.21
CA PRO A 251 81.52 50.44 -19.72
C PRO A 251 80.83 51.77 -20.01
N THR A 252 81.36 52.84 -19.41
CA THR A 252 81.02 54.22 -19.72
C THR A 252 81.74 54.64 -21.01
N ASP A 253 81.12 54.45 -22.16
CA ASP A 253 81.42 55.27 -23.34
C ASP A 253 80.26 55.25 -24.35
N GLY A 254 80.00 56.40 -24.98
CA GLY A 254 79.20 56.50 -26.21
C GLY A 254 77.78 57.06 -26.10
N SER A 255 77.66 58.33 -26.46
CA SER A 255 76.44 59.11 -26.73
C SER A 255 75.53 58.53 -27.86
N PRO A 256 74.29 59.07 -27.99
CA PRO A 256 73.15 58.41 -28.64
C PRO A 256 73.03 58.76 -30.13
N GLU A 257 72.39 57.89 -30.92
CA GLU A 257 71.82 58.28 -32.21
C GLU A 257 70.50 57.53 -32.49
N GLU A 258 69.52 58.32 -32.92
CA GLU A 258 68.23 57.92 -33.47
C GLU A 258 68.35 56.86 -34.57
N GLN A 259 67.45 55.88 -34.57
CA GLN A 259 66.93 55.33 -35.82
C GLN A 259 65.55 54.71 -35.64
N ALA A 260 64.63 55.19 -36.47
CA ALA A 260 63.28 54.70 -36.67
C ALA A 260 63.24 53.42 -37.54
N GLY A 261 62.14 52.68 -37.46
CA GLY A 261 61.74 51.57 -38.35
C GLY A 261 61.11 50.43 -37.52
N GLU A 262 59.80 50.19 -37.50
CA GLU A 262 58.88 49.69 -38.55
C GLU A 262 58.91 48.15 -38.73
N GLY A 263 57.75 47.51 -38.50
CA GLY A 263 57.42 46.08 -38.78
C GLY A 263 57.89 45.08 -37.71
N ALA A 264 57.20 44.01 -37.34
CA ALA A 264 55.99 43.36 -37.83
C ALA A 264 55.42 42.41 -36.74
N ASP A 265 54.21 41.93 -37.00
CA ASP A 265 53.41 40.89 -36.34
C ASP A 265 54.17 39.79 -35.59
N THR A 266 53.59 39.25 -34.51
CA THR A 266 53.07 37.85 -34.44
C THR A 266 52.38 37.62 -33.08
N GLU A 267 51.23 36.97 -33.16
CA GLU A 267 50.31 36.52 -32.12
C GLU A 267 50.97 35.88 -30.87
N ALA A 268 50.38 36.17 -29.71
CA ALA A 268 50.52 35.35 -28.51
C ALA A 268 49.10 35.06 -27.98
N GLU A 269 48.54 33.97 -28.52
CA GLU A 269 47.30 33.37 -28.06
C GLU A 269 47.40 32.89 -26.61
N ALA A 270 46.25 32.95 -25.95
CA ALA A 270 46.00 32.45 -24.63
C ALA A 270 46.36 30.96 -24.51
N LEU A 271 47.13 30.61 -23.48
CA LEU A 271 47.24 29.24 -22.99
C LEU A 271 46.62 29.18 -21.59
N THR A 272 45.31 28.97 -21.58
CA THR A 272 44.60 28.22 -20.55
C THR A 272 44.98 26.75 -20.72
N ALA A 273 45.72 26.19 -19.76
CA ALA A 273 45.98 24.76 -19.69
C ALA A 273 45.17 24.17 -18.54
N GLU A 274 44.04 23.57 -18.89
CA GLU A 274 43.37 22.55 -18.10
C GLU A 274 44.21 21.26 -18.13
N PRO A 275 44.30 20.49 -17.04
CA PRO A 275 44.71 19.10 -17.12
C PRO A 275 43.48 18.19 -17.16
N GLU A 276 43.18 17.64 -18.34
CA GLU A 276 42.34 16.45 -18.47
C GLU A 276 43.18 15.17 -18.33
N SER A 277 42.66 14.26 -17.52
CA SER A 277 42.49 12.82 -17.77
C SER A 277 43.68 11.96 -18.26
N SER A 278 43.99 10.91 -17.49
CA SER A 278 44.53 9.67 -18.02
C SER A 278 43.56 8.51 -17.77
N ASP A 279 42.93 8.03 -18.83
CA ASP A 279 42.31 6.72 -18.94
C ASP A 279 43.36 5.62 -19.11
N ALA A 280 43.16 4.48 -18.43
CA ALA A 280 43.42 3.13 -18.95
C ALA A 280 43.02 2.07 -17.91
N VAL A 281 41.90 1.35 -18.11
CA VAL A 281 41.82 -0.06 -18.54
C VAL A 281 40.47 -0.69 -18.16
N GLY A 282 39.83 -1.38 -19.11
CA GLY A 282 38.93 -2.51 -18.80
C GLY A 282 37.68 -2.67 -19.66
N ASP A 283 37.84 -3.09 -20.91
CA ASP A 283 36.77 -3.71 -21.72
C ASP A 283 36.17 -4.94 -21.01
N VAL A 284 34.85 -5.00 -20.88
CA VAL A 284 34.09 -6.25 -20.72
C VAL A 284 32.97 -6.27 -21.75
N ASP A 285 33.14 -7.19 -22.70
CA ASP A 285 32.11 -7.68 -23.61
C ASP A 285 30.95 -8.31 -22.84
N THR A 286 29.73 -7.86 -23.11
CA THR A 286 28.59 -8.78 -23.21
C THR A 286 27.67 -8.34 -24.35
N ASP A 287 27.95 -8.95 -25.50
CA ASP A 287 27.03 -9.21 -26.59
C ASP A 287 25.87 -10.09 -26.07
N GLY A 288 24.64 -9.77 -26.45
CA GLY A 288 23.45 -10.40 -25.91
C GLY A 288 22.16 -9.88 -26.53
N GLY A 289 22.10 -9.85 -27.86
CA GLY A 289 20.87 -9.56 -28.59
C GLY A 289 19.73 -10.52 -28.20
N SER A 290 18.56 -9.95 -27.98
CA SER A 290 17.29 -10.63 -28.25
C SER A 290 16.28 -9.61 -28.74
N SER A 291 16.14 -9.60 -30.05
CA SER A 291 14.97 -9.18 -30.79
C SER A 291 13.74 -9.98 -30.32
N LEU A 292 12.73 -9.29 -29.79
CA LEU A 292 11.35 -9.75 -29.78
C LEU A 292 10.47 -8.62 -30.33
N ASP A 293 10.23 -8.76 -31.62
CA ASP A 293 9.09 -8.23 -32.35
C ASP A 293 7.84 -8.94 -31.81
N LEU A 294 6.90 -8.25 -31.16
CA LEU A 294 5.51 -8.71 -30.96
C LEU A 294 4.61 -7.57 -30.44
N LEU A 295 3.66 -7.19 -31.31
CA LEU A 295 2.34 -6.57 -31.06
C LEU A 295 2.25 -5.03 -30.94
N SER A 296 1.87 -4.41 -32.06
CA SER A 296 1.12 -3.16 -32.11
C SER A 296 -0.22 -3.33 -31.36
N GLY A 297 -0.31 -2.76 -30.16
CA GLY A 297 -1.56 -2.42 -29.49
C GLY A 297 -1.84 -0.93 -29.66
N GLU A 298 -3.06 -0.60 -30.04
CA GLU A 298 -3.62 0.75 -30.20
C GLU A 298 -3.43 1.54 -28.88
N THR A 299 -2.69 2.64 -28.89
CA THR A 299 -2.49 3.46 -27.70
C THR A 299 -3.66 4.43 -27.53
N ASP A 300 -4.38 4.28 -26.42
CA ASP A 300 -5.46 5.14 -25.95
C ASP A 300 -5.06 6.63 -25.89
N ALA A 301 -6.01 7.50 -26.24
CA ALA A 301 -5.81 8.94 -26.32
C ALA A 301 -6.15 9.63 -24.99
N VAL A 302 -5.17 10.32 -24.41
CA VAL A 302 -5.35 11.19 -23.23
C VAL A 302 -5.32 12.66 -23.68
N THR A 303 -6.36 13.41 -23.35
CA THR A 303 -6.45 14.86 -23.64
C THR A 303 -6.65 15.65 -22.35
N VAL A 304 -5.87 16.73 -22.19
CA VAL A 304 -5.92 17.62 -21.02
C VAL A 304 -6.42 19.00 -21.43
N ASP A 305 -7.56 19.43 -20.89
CA ASP A 305 -8.10 20.77 -21.09
C ASP A 305 -7.68 21.67 -19.91
N ARG A 306 -6.79 22.62 -20.21
CA ARG A 306 -6.19 23.52 -19.22
C ARG A 306 -7.10 24.67 -18.81
N ASP A 307 -8.19 24.93 -19.54
CA ASP A 307 -9.10 26.02 -19.20
C ASP A 307 -10.12 25.57 -18.14
N THR A 308 -10.35 24.26 -18.03
CA THR A 308 -11.30 23.65 -17.09
C THR A 308 -10.65 22.75 -16.03
N ASP A 309 -9.33 22.57 -16.08
CA ASP A 309 -8.57 21.59 -15.27
C ASP A 309 -9.20 20.20 -15.33
N THR A 310 -9.61 19.78 -16.54
CA THR A 310 -10.19 18.45 -16.77
C THR A 310 -9.26 17.55 -17.59
N VAL A 311 -9.17 16.29 -17.18
CA VAL A 311 -8.41 15.26 -17.90
C VAL A 311 -9.39 14.24 -18.43
N ARG A 312 -9.40 14.05 -19.74
CA ARG A 312 -10.25 13.08 -20.44
C ARG A 312 -9.41 11.91 -20.93
N ILE A 313 -9.81 10.70 -20.56
CA ILE A 313 -9.16 9.44 -20.90
C ILE A 313 -10.17 8.59 -21.65
N GLU A 314 -9.85 8.21 -22.88
CA GLU A 314 -10.66 7.27 -23.68
C GLU A 314 -9.93 5.93 -23.71
N ALA A 315 -10.53 4.91 -23.08
CA ALA A 315 -9.98 3.55 -23.04
C ALA A 315 -11.12 2.55 -23.27
N ASP A 316 -10.92 1.61 -24.19
CA ASP A 316 -11.85 0.49 -24.47
C ASP A 316 -13.33 0.92 -24.63
N GLY A 317 -13.58 2.00 -25.38
CA GLY A 317 -14.92 2.52 -25.65
C GLY A 317 -15.59 3.27 -24.50
N SER A 318 -14.90 3.44 -23.38
CA SER A 318 -15.36 4.21 -22.22
C SER A 318 -14.60 5.53 -22.12
N THR A 319 -15.32 6.62 -21.82
CA THR A 319 -14.72 7.93 -21.59
C THR A 319 -14.82 8.31 -20.12
N PHE A 320 -13.67 8.59 -19.50
CA PHE A 320 -13.58 9.08 -18.13
C PHE A 320 -13.16 10.55 -18.14
N GLU A 321 -13.87 11.40 -17.40
CA GLU A 321 -13.52 12.81 -17.23
C GLU A 321 -13.22 13.10 -15.74
N LEU A 322 -11.98 13.50 -15.48
CA LEU A 322 -11.51 13.82 -14.14
C LEU A 322 -11.59 15.33 -13.95
N SER A 323 -12.48 15.76 -13.05
CA SER A 323 -12.61 17.15 -12.61
C SER A 323 -12.14 17.32 -11.16
N PRO A 324 -11.71 18.52 -10.73
CA PRO A 324 -11.30 18.76 -9.33
C PRO A 324 -12.41 18.55 -8.30
N SER A 325 -13.67 18.45 -8.73
CA SER A 325 -14.83 18.12 -7.90
C SER A 325 -15.15 16.62 -7.80
N GLY A 326 -14.42 15.76 -8.52
CA GLY A 326 -14.64 14.31 -8.53
C GLY A 326 -14.56 13.69 -9.93
N VAL A 327 -14.49 12.36 -9.97
CA VAL A 327 -14.48 11.56 -11.21
C VAL A 327 -15.92 11.34 -11.67
N GLU A 328 -16.26 11.78 -12.88
CA GLU A 328 -17.55 11.46 -13.50
C GLU A 328 -17.33 10.52 -14.69
N ILE A 329 -18.03 9.38 -14.66
CA ILE A 329 -18.07 8.44 -15.79
C ILE A 329 -19.08 9.00 -16.77
N ILE A 330 -18.62 9.39 -17.96
CA ILE A 330 -19.50 9.87 -19.03
C ILE A 330 -19.89 8.64 -19.84
N ASP A 331 -20.97 8.00 -19.43
CA ASP A 331 -21.52 6.85 -20.15
C ASP A 331 -21.97 7.28 -21.55
N ALA A 332 -21.35 6.72 -22.58
CA ALA A 332 -21.70 6.96 -23.97
C ALA A 332 -22.94 6.14 -24.33
N GLY A 333 -24.10 6.60 -23.85
CA GLY A 333 -25.38 5.94 -24.10
C GLY A 333 -25.71 5.85 -25.59
N GLU A 334 -25.60 4.64 -26.14
CA GLU A 334 -26.29 4.24 -27.36
C GLU A 334 -27.80 4.28 -27.11
N ALA A 335 -28.45 5.24 -27.75
CA ALA A 335 -29.89 5.31 -27.83
C ALA A 335 -30.40 4.25 -28.83
N ASP A 336 -31.04 3.19 -28.32
CA ASP A 336 -31.99 2.40 -29.12
C ASP A 336 -33.38 2.44 -28.50
N GLY A 337 -34.36 2.68 -29.38
CA GLY A 337 -35.72 3.02 -29.03
C GLY A 337 -36.62 1.82 -28.80
N GLY A 338 -37.64 2.02 -27.97
CA GLY A 338 -38.70 1.04 -27.76
C GLY A 338 -39.90 1.65 -27.04
N GLU A 339 -40.80 2.25 -27.81
CA GLU A 339 -42.09 2.77 -27.38
C GLU A 339 -43.04 1.68 -26.87
N SER A 340 -44.05 2.12 -26.09
CA SER A 340 -45.38 1.50 -25.80
C SER A 340 -45.52 0.93 -24.38
N ASP A 341 -46.62 1.08 -23.64
CA ASP A 341 -47.81 1.93 -23.69
C ASP A 341 -48.60 1.66 -22.39
N GLU A 342 -49.31 2.69 -21.91
CA GLU A 342 -50.52 2.72 -21.07
C GLU A 342 -50.78 1.69 -19.92
N GLY A 343 -51.10 2.24 -18.73
CA GLY A 343 -52.24 1.69 -17.97
C GLY A 343 -52.30 1.85 -16.44
N SER A 344 -52.89 2.96 -15.99
CA SER A 344 -53.84 3.06 -14.87
C SER A 344 -53.41 3.17 -13.39
N ASP A 345 -53.85 4.31 -12.84
CA ASP A 345 -54.63 4.51 -11.61
C ASP A 345 -53.95 4.49 -10.22
N ALA A 346 -53.74 5.70 -9.72
CA ALA A 346 -53.80 6.06 -8.29
C ALA A 346 -55.27 6.08 -7.79
N PRO A 347 -55.57 6.14 -6.46
CA PRO A 347 -55.36 7.40 -5.74
C PRO A 347 -55.01 7.32 -4.23
N ALA A 348 -54.24 8.33 -3.82
CA ALA A 348 -54.47 9.28 -2.71
C ALA A 348 -54.31 8.91 -1.21
N GLU A 349 -53.78 9.94 -0.53
CA GLU A 349 -53.87 10.30 0.91
C GLU A 349 -52.99 9.49 1.90
N ALA A 350 -52.27 10.07 2.88
CA ALA A 350 -52.17 11.42 3.42
C ALA A 350 -50.96 11.52 4.38
N ALA A 351 -50.75 12.75 4.86
CA ALA A 351 -50.17 13.12 6.16
C ALA A 351 -48.71 13.61 6.19
N ALA A 352 -48.65 14.93 6.31
CA ALA A 352 -47.53 15.77 6.70
C ALA A 352 -46.93 15.40 8.07
N GLY A 353 -45.62 15.64 8.22
CA GLY A 353 -44.95 15.62 9.51
C GLY A 353 -43.45 15.90 9.41
N ARG A 354 -43.07 17.15 9.11
CA ARG A 354 -41.70 17.64 9.36
C ARG A 354 -41.38 17.53 10.85
N PRO A 355 -40.09 17.34 11.21
CA PRO A 355 -39.39 18.53 11.69
C PRO A 355 -37.96 18.65 11.16
N SER A 356 -37.63 19.89 10.85
CA SER A 356 -36.28 20.41 10.68
C SER A 356 -35.56 20.53 12.04
N THR A 357 -34.31 20.10 12.11
CA THR A 357 -33.32 20.65 13.03
C THR A 357 -32.02 20.91 12.30
N SER A 358 -31.72 22.20 12.17
CA SER A 358 -30.39 22.76 11.95
C SER A 358 -29.46 22.34 13.09
N ARG A 359 -28.24 21.93 12.74
CA ARG A 359 -27.06 22.18 13.57
C ARG A 359 -25.83 22.40 12.68
N ALA A 360 -25.34 23.63 12.73
CA ALA A 360 -24.03 24.03 12.27
C ALA A 360 -22.94 23.45 13.19
N GLY A 361 -21.79 23.15 12.59
CA GLY A 361 -20.58 22.74 13.27
C GLY A 361 -19.48 22.47 12.25
N GLU A 362 -18.85 23.53 11.76
CA GLU A 362 -17.49 23.48 11.22
C GLU A 362 -16.54 23.00 12.33
N ASP A 363 -15.70 22.02 12.01
CA ASP A 363 -14.30 21.97 12.46
C ASP A 363 -13.55 20.98 11.55
N ALA A 364 -12.65 21.54 10.75
CA ALA A 364 -11.64 20.81 10.00
C ALA A 364 -10.55 20.31 10.96
N ILE A 365 -10.19 19.03 10.91
CA ILE A 365 -8.83 18.50 10.71
C ILE A 365 -8.99 17.05 10.19
N ALA A 366 -8.84 16.87 8.88
CA ALA A 366 -8.40 15.60 8.33
C ALA A 366 -6.87 15.60 8.28
N LEU A 367 -6.25 14.46 8.58
CA LEU A 367 -5.13 13.82 7.86
C LEU A 367 -4.39 12.85 8.79
N SER A 368 -4.67 11.55 8.63
CA SER A 368 -3.67 10.49 8.79
C SER A 368 -3.65 9.72 7.47
N LEU A 369 -2.63 9.98 6.66
CA LEU A 369 -2.29 9.17 5.49
C LEU A 369 -1.41 8.02 5.99
N ASP A 370 -1.90 6.79 5.91
CA ASP A 370 -1.07 5.59 5.93
C ASP A 370 -1.22 4.99 4.53
N LEU A 371 -0.26 5.27 3.64
CA LEU A 371 -0.20 4.67 2.31
C LEU A 371 0.68 3.43 2.37
N ALA A 372 0.04 2.27 2.31
CA ALA A 372 0.66 1.08 1.74
C ALA A 372 0.53 1.20 0.21
N LEU A 373 1.57 1.71 -0.43
CA LEU A 373 1.67 1.81 -1.88
C LEU A 373 2.68 0.77 -2.38
N ASP A 374 2.18 -0.16 -3.19
CA ASP A 374 2.97 -1.08 -4.00
C ASP A 374 3.52 -0.27 -5.17
N THR A 375 4.71 0.29 -5.01
CA THR A 375 5.30 1.26 -5.95
C THR A 375 6.72 0.85 -6.27
N ASP A 376 7.02 0.79 -7.56
CA ASP A 376 8.33 0.41 -8.06
C ASP A 376 9.39 1.45 -7.67
N THR A 377 10.63 0.99 -7.53
CA THR A 377 11.75 1.73 -6.91
C THR A 377 12.08 3.06 -7.61
N ASP A 378 11.76 3.21 -8.89
CA ASP A 378 12.01 4.43 -9.67
C ASP A 378 11.08 5.59 -9.28
N ASP A 379 9.82 5.29 -8.92
CA ASP A 379 8.84 6.30 -8.50
C ASP A 379 9.14 6.83 -7.08
N VAL A 380 9.75 6.02 -6.23
CA VAL A 380 10.21 6.45 -4.89
C VAL A 380 11.42 7.39 -5.02
N GLU A 381 12.32 7.15 -5.98
CA GLU A 381 13.45 8.05 -6.22
C GLU A 381 13.03 9.43 -6.72
N ASP A 382 12.06 9.50 -7.63
CA ASP A 382 11.57 10.79 -8.13
C ASP A 382 10.74 11.55 -7.09
N LEU A 383 10.01 10.83 -6.22
CA LEU A 383 9.34 11.42 -5.07
C LEU A 383 10.34 12.01 -4.06
N VAL A 384 11.41 11.30 -3.74
CA VAL A 384 12.46 11.78 -2.83
C VAL A 384 13.25 12.93 -3.46
N ARG A 385 13.48 12.90 -4.77
CA ARG A 385 14.16 13.98 -5.52
C ARG A 385 13.31 15.26 -5.58
N GLY A 386 11.98 15.13 -5.68
CA GLY A 386 11.03 16.23 -5.58
C GLY A 386 10.99 16.86 -4.17
N LEU A 387 10.92 16.03 -3.13
CA LEU A 387 10.95 16.48 -1.72
C LEU A 387 12.27 17.19 -1.36
N ARG A 388 13.40 16.69 -1.87
CA ARG A 388 14.72 17.33 -1.64
C ARG A 388 14.83 18.70 -2.29
N ARG A 389 14.14 18.94 -3.42
CA ARG A 389 14.14 20.23 -4.11
C ARG A 389 13.28 21.26 -3.38
N ALA A 390 12.11 20.83 -2.90
CA ALA A 390 11.19 21.69 -2.16
C ALA A 390 11.77 22.16 -0.81
N LEU A 391 12.47 21.28 -0.09
CA LEU A 391 13.05 21.61 1.23
C LEU A 391 14.28 22.53 1.13
N VAL A 392 15.03 22.44 0.03
CA VAL A 392 16.16 23.34 -0.23
C VAL A 392 15.69 24.74 -0.64
N ASP A 393 14.60 24.85 -1.40
CA ASP A 393 13.99 26.16 -1.72
C ASP A 393 13.34 26.81 -0.49
N GLU A 394 12.77 26.02 0.44
CA GLU A 394 12.19 26.52 1.68
C GLU A 394 13.28 27.08 2.63
N MET A 395 14.42 26.39 2.76
CA MET A 395 15.55 26.87 3.57
C MET A 395 16.27 28.11 3.00
N LEU A 396 16.29 28.27 1.68
CA LEU A 396 16.88 29.46 1.04
C LEU A 396 15.94 30.68 1.08
N SER A 397 14.66 30.48 1.43
CA SER A 397 13.65 31.54 1.53
C SER A 397 13.54 32.14 2.93
N GLU A 398 14.15 31.54 3.96
CA GLU A 398 14.12 32.04 5.36
C GLU A 398 15.37 32.86 5.75
N GLU A 399 16.34 33.07 4.84
CA GLU A 399 17.54 33.90 5.04
C GLU A 399 17.53 35.26 4.30
N ASP A 400 16.34 35.83 4.02
CA ASP A 400 16.15 37.23 3.56
C ASP A 400 15.44 38.11 4.61
#